data_AF-A0A662LXV6-F1
#
_entry.id   AF-A0A662LXV6-F1
#
_cell.length_a   1.000
_cell.length_b   1.000
_cell.length_c   1.000
_cell.angle_alpha   90.00
_cell.angle_beta   90.00
_cell.angle_gamma   90.00
#
_symmetry.space_group_name_H-M   'P 1'
#
loop_
_entity.id
_entity.type
_entity.pdbx_description
1 polymer ?
#
loop_
_entity_poly.entity_id
_entity_poly.type
_entity_poly.pdbx_seq_one_letter_code
_entity_poly.pdbx_strand_id
1 'polypeptide(L)'
;MVQEPSKLMQYGSGISFHKIACQTFLLILSFKSVEKKKDMLYCPRCGSSNVDWILPQIWSKWVCRDCGYIGALIIEDGEIAAELRKEWKEKYGTP
;
A
#
# COMPACT_ATOMS: atom_id res chain seq x y z
N MET A 1 18.31 6.44 14.24
CA MET A 1 18.21 4.98 14.03
C MET A 1 17.20 4.74 12.93
N VAL A 2 17.64 4.90 11.69
CA VAL A 2 16.89 4.49 10.50
C VAL A 2 17.65 3.27 10.00
N GLN A 3 16.99 2.12 10.00
CA GLN A 3 17.60 0.87 9.58
C GLN A 3 17.88 0.94 8.07
N GLU A 4 19.17 0.83 7.74
CA GLU A 4 19.68 0.43 6.44
C GLU A 4 19.20 -0.96 6.07
N PRO A 5 18.83 -1.19 4.81
CA PRO A 5 19.10 -2.49 4.21
C PRO A 5 19.82 -2.36 2.87
N SER A 6 20.94 -3.08 2.84
CA SER A 6 21.47 -3.84 1.70
C SER A 6 21.93 -3.09 0.45
N LYS A 7 23.22 -2.73 0.50
CA LYS A 7 24.15 -3.00 -0.61
C LYS A 7 23.84 -4.36 -1.26
N LEU A 8 23.46 -4.35 -2.53
CA LEU A 8 23.81 -5.40 -3.50
C LEU A 8 24.55 -4.67 -4.63
N MET A 9 25.87 -4.57 -4.58
CA MET A 9 26.79 -5.57 -5.14
C MET A 9 26.57 -5.76 -6.64
N GLN A 10 27.12 -4.84 -7.43
CA GLN A 10 27.30 -5.00 -8.87
C GLN A 10 28.59 -5.79 -9.10
N TYR A 11 28.46 -7.06 -9.46
CA TYR A 11 29.59 -7.85 -9.93
C TYR A 11 29.25 -8.42 -11.31
N GLY A 12 29.86 -7.85 -12.34
CA GLY A 12 29.81 -8.39 -13.69
C GLY A 12 30.80 -9.54 -13.79
N SER A 13 30.35 -10.65 -14.36
CA SER A 13 31.22 -11.67 -14.95
C SER A 13 30.66 -12.03 -16.32
N GLY A 14 31.41 -11.61 -17.35
CA GLY A 14 31.19 -12.05 -18.71
C GLY A 14 31.47 -13.55 -18.80
N ILE A 15 30.48 -14.29 -19.28
CA ILE A 15 30.66 -15.64 -19.79
C ILE A 15 30.02 -15.69 -21.17
N SER A 16 30.89 -15.75 -22.16
CA SER A 16 30.55 -15.95 -23.57
C SER A 16 29.95 -17.34 -23.75
N PHE A 17 28.64 -17.42 -23.95
CA PHE A 17 27.92 -18.64 -24.32
C PHE A 17 27.18 -18.45 -25.64
N HIS A 18 27.96 -18.21 -26.70
CA HIS A 18 27.51 -18.44 -28.06
C HIS A 18 27.34 -19.97 -28.21
N LYS A 19 26.10 -20.46 -28.44
CA LYS A 19 25.69 -21.88 -28.71
C LYS A 19 24.99 -22.70 -27.61
N ILE A 20 24.10 -22.12 -26.80
CA ILE A 20 22.99 -22.89 -26.16
C ILE A 20 21.68 -22.11 -26.35
N ALA A 21 21.32 -21.90 -27.62
CA ALA A 21 20.05 -21.33 -28.03
C ALA A 21 19.24 -22.44 -28.70
N CYS A 22 18.47 -23.23 -27.93
CA CYS A 22 17.33 -23.98 -28.52
C CYS A 22 16.33 -24.57 -27.50
N GLN A 23 16.73 -25.20 -26.39
CA GLN A 23 15.82 -26.17 -25.73
C GLN A 23 15.16 -25.76 -24.39
N THR A 24 15.58 -24.69 -23.71
CA THR A 24 15.10 -24.39 -22.34
C THR A 24 14.21 -23.15 -22.20
N PHE A 25 13.87 -22.49 -23.31
CA PHE A 25 13.16 -21.20 -23.29
C PHE A 25 11.63 -21.30 -23.04
N LEU A 26 11.04 -22.50 -22.99
CA LEU A 26 9.57 -22.67 -23.02
C LEU A 26 8.86 -22.96 -21.69
N LEU A 27 9.56 -23.08 -20.55
CA LEU A 27 8.93 -23.48 -19.26
C LEU A 27 8.85 -22.38 -18.19
N ILE A 28 9.33 -21.16 -18.45
CA ILE A 28 9.44 -20.11 -17.41
C ILE A 28 8.30 -19.06 -17.51
N LEU A 29 7.33 -19.20 -18.42
CA LEU A 29 6.33 -18.15 -18.71
C LEU A 29 5.00 -18.23 -17.91
N SER A 30 4.97 -18.84 -16.73
CA SER A 30 3.80 -18.79 -15.82
C SER A 30 4.01 -17.87 -14.61
N PHE A 31 4.90 -16.89 -14.72
CA PHE A 31 5.03 -15.83 -13.73
C PHE A 31 3.87 -14.83 -13.91
N LYS A 32 2.72 -15.13 -13.30
CA LYS A 32 1.57 -14.22 -13.25
C LYS A 32 1.99 -12.94 -12.54
N SER A 33 2.04 -11.83 -13.27
CA SER A 33 2.21 -10.49 -12.71
C SER A 33 1.19 -10.25 -11.60
N VAL A 34 1.67 -10.10 -10.36
CA VAL A 34 0.86 -9.59 -9.25
C VAL A 34 0.75 -8.08 -9.44
N GLU A 35 -0.33 -7.63 -10.05
CA GLU A 35 -0.66 -6.21 -10.09
C GLU A 35 -0.91 -5.71 -8.66
N LYS A 36 0.01 -4.91 -8.12
CA LYS A 36 -0.14 -4.30 -6.79
C LYS A 36 -1.21 -3.22 -6.84
N LYS A 37 -2.44 -3.53 -6.41
CA LYS A 37 -3.44 -2.52 -6.09
C LYS A 37 -2.86 -1.63 -4.98
N LYS A 38 -2.91 -0.31 -5.17
CA LYS A 38 -2.62 0.64 -4.10
C LYS A 38 -3.75 0.53 -3.09
N ASP A 39 -3.46 0.02 -1.90
CA ASP A 39 -4.45 -0.09 -0.83
C ASP A 39 -4.96 1.31 -0.47
N MET A 40 -6.27 1.50 -0.57
CA MET A 40 -6.92 2.75 -0.16
C MET A 40 -7.08 2.73 1.35
N LEU A 41 -6.68 3.82 2.00
CA LEU A 41 -6.78 3.97 3.45
C LEU A 41 -8.04 4.75 3.81
N TYR A 42 -8.74 4.30 4.85
CA TYR A 42 -10.03 4.83 5.27
C TYR A 42 -10.06 5.13 6.77
N CYS A 43 -10.76 6.20 7.13
CA CYS A 43 -10.96 6.61 8.50
C CYS A 43 -11.87 5.63 9.25
N PRO A 44 -11.46 5.12 10.43
CA PRO A 44 -12.27 4.18 11.22
C PRO A 44 -13.51 4.81 11.86
N ARG A 45 -13.62 6.14 11.84
CA ARG A 45 -14.74 6.87 12.44
C ARG A 45 -15.85 7.20 11.44
N CYS A 46 -15.48 7.62 10.22
CA CYS A 46 -16.44 8.13 9.24
C CYS A 46 -16.37 7.47 7.86
N GLY A 47 -15.48 6.49 7.66
CA GLY A 47 -15.30 5.82 6.37
C GLY A 47 -14.70 6.69 5.24
N SER A 48 -14.23 7.90 5.55
CA SER A 48 -13.61 8.78 4.55
C SER A 48 -12.23 8.29 4.15
N SER A 49 -11.90 8.38 2.86
CA SER A 49 -10.54 8.18 2.33
C SER A 49 -9.65 9.43 2.42
N ASN A 50 -10.19 10.55 2.92
CA ASN A 50 -9.45 11.81 3.10
C ASN A 50 -8.65 11.77 4.41
N VAL A 51 -7.63 10.91 4.43
CA VAL A 51 -6.73 10.68 5.56
C VAL A 51 -5.29 11.00 5.17
N ASP A 52 -4.63 11.78 6.02
CA ASP A 52 -3.26 12.24 5.81
C ASP A 52 -2.34 11.78 6.96
N TRP A 53 -1.07 11.54 6.64
CA TRP A 53 -0.01 11.32 7.63
C TRP A 53 0.83 12.59 7.76
N ILE A 54 0.40 13.50 8.65
CA ILE A 54 0.89 14.90 8.65
C ILE A 54 2.02 15.13 9.67
N LEU A 55 2.07 14.37 10.76
CA LEU A 55 2.76 14.84 11.97
C LEU A 55 4.10 14.14 12.20
N PRO A 56 5.25 14.76 11.83
CA PRO A 56 6.57 14.13 11.95
C PRO A 56 7.00 13.89 13.41
N GLN A 57 6.44 14.63 14.37
CA GLN A 57 6.71 14.44 15.80
C GLN A 57 5.85 13.35 16.44
N ILE A 58 4.74 12.99 15.79
CA ILE A 58 3.78 12.01 16.26
C ILE A 58 3.73 10.90 15.22
N TRP A 59 4.81 10.12 15.24
CA TRP A 59 4.96 8.91 14.46
C TRP A 59 3.70 8.04 14.60
N SER A 60 3.32 7.40 13.50
CA SER A 60 2.24 6.39 13.48
C SER A 60 0.83 6.90 13.81
N LYS A 61 0.50 8.17 13.57
CA LYS A 61 -0.88 8.69 13.67
C LYS A 61 -1.42 9.20 12.34
N TRP A 62 -2.62 8.75 11.99
CA TRP A 62 -3.43 9.21 10.86
C TRP A 62 -4.32 10.37 11.28
N VAL A 63 -4.50 11.34 10.38
CA VAL A 63 -5.39 12.48 10.56
C VAL A 63 -6.46 12.44 9.47
N CYS A 64 -7.73 12.34 9.85
CA CYS A 64 -8.85 12.46 8.92
C CYS A 64 -9.30 13.91 8.81
N ARG A 65 -9.38 14.44 7.58
CA ARG A 65 -9.78 15.84 7.35
C ARG A 65 -11.29 16.08 7.33
N ASP A 66 -12.09 15.02 7.17
CA ASP A 66 -13.55 15.15 7.16
C ASP A 66 -14.16 15.19 8.57
N CYS A 67 -13.66 14.34 9.48
CA CYS A 67 -14.25 14.20 10.83
C CYS A 67 -13.28 14.57 11.98
N GLY A 68 -12.04 14.94 11.67
CA GLY A 68 -11.03 15.33 12.66
C GLY A 68 -10.47 14.17 13.49
N TYR A 69 -10.67 12.91 13.08
CA TYR A 69 -10.08 11.75 13.75
C TYR A 69 -8.55 11.83 13.72
N ILE A 70 -7.89 11.62 14.87
CA ILE A 70 -6.44 11.51 15.01
C ILE A 70 -6.12 10.24 15.81
N GLY A 71 -5.44 9.27 15.19
CA GLY A 71 -5.12 8.02 15.87
C GLY A 71 -4.29 7.05 15.04
N ALA A 72 -3.87 5.94 15.66
CA ALA A 72 -3.01 4.95 15.01
C ALA A 72 -3.78 3.94 14.14
N LEU A 73 -5.09 3.82 14.33
CA LEU A 73 -5.92 2.84 13.61
C LEU A 73 -6.35 3.41 12.26
N ILE A 74 -6.22 2.61 11.21
CA ILE A 74 -6.68 2.90 9.86
C ILE A 74 -7.28 1.63 9.23
N ILE A 75 -8.28 1.80 8.37
CA ILE A 75 -8.95 0.70 7.68
C ILE A 75 -8.45 0.65 6.24
N GLU A 76 -8.12 -0.54 5.75
CA GLU A 76 -7.72 -0.78 4.35
C GLU A 76 -8.87 -1.40 3.53
N ASP A 77 -9.88 -1.93 4.21
CA ASP A 77 -11.05 -2.55 3.60
C ASP A 77 -12.08 -1.50 3.16
N GLY A 78 -12.32 -1.45 1.85
CA GLY A 78 -13.30 -0.55 1.25
C GLY A 78 -14.76 -0.91 1.54
N GLU A 79 -15.08 -2.17 1.81
CA GLU A 79 -16.45 -2.60 2.13
C GLU A 79 -16.86 -2.08 3.51
N ILE A 80 -16.00 -2.30 4.51
CA ILE A 80 -16.19 -1.79 5.87
C ILE A 80 -16.25 -0.26 5.86
N ALA A 81 -15.37 0.39 5.09
CA ALA A 81 -15.37 1.85 4.97
C ALA A 81 -16.67 2.41 4.37
N ALA A 82 -17.26 1.72 3.39
CA ALA A 82 -18.52 2.13 2.77
C ALA A 82 -19.70 2.06 3.75
N GLU A 83 -19.77 0.99 4.55
CA GLU A 83 -20.77 0.83 5.60
C GLU A 83 -20.63 1.93 6.66
N LEU A 84 -19.42 2.15 7.18
CA LEU A 84 -19.13 3.23 8.12
C LEU A 84 -19.51 4.61 7.58
N ARG A 85 -19.26 4.87 6.28
CA ARG A 85 -19.62 6.14 5.65
C ARG A 85 -21.13 6.32 5.55
N LYS A 86 -21.89 5.24 5.33
CA LYS A 86 -23.36 5.26 5.31
C LYS A 86 -23.90 5.56 6.70
N GLU A 87 -23.47 4.82 7.71
CA GLU A 87 -23.88 5.03 9.11
C GLU A 87 -23.56 6.45 9.60
N TRP A 88 -22.37 6.96 9.24
CA TRP A 88 -21.97 8.31 9.61
C TRP A 88 -22.89 9.38 9.01
N LYS A 89 -23.27 9.23 7.73
CA LYS A 89 -24.19 10.15 7.05
C LYS A 89 -25.59 10.12 7.64
N GLU A 90 -26.08 8.95 8.04
CA GLU A 90 -27.38 8.80 8.69
C GLU A 90 -27.41 9.47 10.06
N LYS A 91 -26.31 9.35 10.83
CA LYS A 91 -26.23 9.86 12.19
C LYS A 91 -25.91 11.36 12.29
N TYR A 92 -25.00 11.85 11.46
CA TYR A 92 -24.46 13.20 11.58
C TYR A 92 -24.73 14.09 10.36
N GLY A 93 -25.38 13.55 9.32
CA GLY A 93 -25.51 14.24 8.03
C GLY A 93 -24.20 14.28 7.26
N THR A 94 -24.13 15.11 6.23
CA THR A 94 -22.89 15.32 5.47
C THR A 94 -21.95 16.28 6.21
N PRO A 95 -20.69 15.90 6.48
CA PRO A 95 -19.58 16.84 6.50
C PRO A 95 -19.18 17.25 5.09
#